data_AF-A0A2L2NIE0-F1
#
_entry.id   AF-A0A2L2NIE0-F1
#
_cell.length_a   1.000
_cell.length_b   1.000
_cell.length_c   1.000
_cell.angle_alpha   90.00
_cell.angle_beta   90.00
_cell.angle_gamma   90.00
#
_symmetry.space_group_name_H-M   'P 1'
#
loop_
_entity.id
_entity.type
_entity.pdbx_description
1 polymer ?
#
loop_
_entity_poly.entity_id
_entity_poly.type
_entity_poly.pdbx_seq_one_letter_code
_entity_poly.pdbx_strand_id
1 'polypeptide(L)'
;MTSILITNDLLSLYEKEFSRQEVATELNISLRTLSRYMVFASQYIPDLQVYIDDSGYLNRKRIESCHVEYLREVSDLLSNFSKERVIKILTRKYSVRGSE
;
A
#
# COMPACT_ATOMS: atom_id res chain seq x y z
N MET A 1 20.55 22.30 -26.80
CA MET A 1 20.32 20.89 -26.42
C MET A 1 19.54 20.90 -25.13
N THR A 2 18.22 20.85 -25.21
CA THR A 2 17.30 20.98 -24.07
C THR A 2 16.44 19.72 -24.05
N SER A 3 17.06 18.64 -23.61
CA SER A 3 16.41 17.35 -23.42
C SER A 3 16.88 16.84 -22.07
N ILE A 4 15.99 16.20 -21.31
CA ILE A 4 16.20 15.65 -19.96
C ILE A 4 15.81 16.63 -18.83
N LEU A 5 14.57 17.14 -18.85
CA LEU A 5 13.85 17.55 -17.63
C LEU A 5 12.37 17.09 -17.65
N ILE A 6 11.98 16.28 -18.65
CA ILE A 6 10.57 15.96 -18.93
C ILE A 6 10.14 14.64 -18.26
N THR A 7 11.02 13.84 -17.67
CA THR A 7 10.65 12.45 -17.34
C THR A 7 9.99 12.26 -15.98
N ASN A 8 10.34 13.02 -14.94
CA ASN A 8 9.78 12.74 -13.60
C ASN A 8 8.41 13.41 -13.37
N ASP A 9 8.22 14.66 -13.82
CA ASP A 9 6.93 15.36 -13.65
C ASP A 9 5.83 14.85 -14.58
N LEU A 10 6.17 14.31 -15.75
CA LEU A 10 5.17 13.86 -16.73
C LEU A 10 4.68 12.41 -16.47
N LEU A 11 5.45 11.61 -15.72
CA LEU A 11 5.00 10.30 -15.19
C LEU A 11 4.03 10.46 -14.00
N SER A 12 4.13 11.55 -13.24
CA SER A 12 3.20 11.89 -12.14
C SER A 12 1.78 12.24 -12.61
N LEU A 13 1.55 12.52 -13.90
CA LEU A 13 0.24 12.99 -14.38
C LEU A 13 -0.80 11.86 -14.56
N TYR A 14 -0.39 10.59 -14.51
CA TYR A 14 -1.29 9.43 -14.61
C TYR A 14 -0.79 8.26 -13.76
N GLU A 15 -0.59 8.49 -12.46
CA GLU A 15 -0.39 7.34 -11.58
C GLU A 15 -1.65 6.46 -11.58
N LYS A 16 -1.50 5.19 -11.95
CA LYS A 16 -2.65 4.32 -12.20
C LYS A 16 -3.35 4.03 -10.88
N GLU A 17 -4.62 4.37 -10.82
CA GLU A 17 -5.48 4.07 -9.67
C GLU A 17 -6.31 2.81 -9.89
N PHE A 18 -6.38 1.98 -8.85
CA PHE A 18 -7.06 0.69 -8.86
C PHE A 18 -8.24 0.71 -7.89
N SER A 19 -9.33 0.09 -8.28
CA SER A 19 -10.38 -0.31 -7.35
C SER A 19 -9.88 -1.43 -6.45
N ARG A 20 -10.50 -1.59 -5.28
CA ARG A 20 -10.17 -2.70 -4.37
C ARG A 20 -10.39 -4.07 -5.01
N GLN A 21 -11.36 -4.18 -5.92
CA GLN A 21 -11.61 -5.43 -6.62
C GLN A 21 -10.47 -5.78 -7.58
N GLU A 22 -9.95 -4.79 -8.33
CA GLU A 22 -8.80 -4.98 -9.21
C GLU A 22 -7.56 -5.40 -8.42
N VAL A 23 -7.27 -4.74 -7.29
CA VAL A 23 -6.14 -5.12 -6.43
C VAL A 23 -6.31 -6.52 -5.83
N ALA A 24 -7.52 -6.88 -5.39
CA ALA A 24 -7.80 -8.21 -4.85
C ALA A 24 -7.55 -9.30 -5.90
N THR A 25 -7.98 -9.05 -7.15
CA THR A 25 -7.71 -9.94 -8.29
C THR A 25 -6.22 -10.01 -8.60
N GLU A 26 -5.51 -8.87 -8.63
CA GLU A 26 -4.08 -8.82 -8.91
C GLU A 26 -3.24 -9.58 -7.88
N LEU A 27 -3.60 -9.46 -6.60
CA LEU A 27 -2.94 -10.17 -5.50
C LEU A 27 -3.45 -11.60 -5.30
N ASN A 28 -4.40 -12.06 -6.11
CA ASN A 28 -5.05 -13.36 -6.01
C ASN A 28 -5.58 -13.67 -4.60
N ILE A 29 -6.27 -12.70 -3.99
CA ILE A 29 -6.88 -12.82 -2.66
C ILE A 29 -8.36 -12.37 -2.69
N SER A 30 -9.12 -12.77 -1.68
CA SER A 30 -10.49 -12.28 -1.54
C SER A 30 -10.50 -10.79 -1.19
N LEU A 31 -11.55 -10.06 -1.62
CA LEU A 31 -11.77 -8.66 -1.24
C LEU A 31 -11.80 -8.47 0.29
N ARG A 32 -12.33 -9.46 1.01
CA ARG A 32 -12.33 -9.49 2.48
C ARG A 32 -10.91 -9.58 3.03
N THR A 33 -10.06 -10.43 2.46
CA THR A 33 -8.65 -10.57 2.84
C THR A 33 -7.90 -9.28 2.56
N LEU A 34 -8.05 -8.71 1.36
CA LEU A 34 -7.46 -7.42 1.01
C LEU A 34 -7.84 -6.35 2.04
N SER A 35 -9.12 -6.30 2.41
CA SER A 35 -9.60 -5.29 3.37
C SER A 35 -8.93 -5.44 4.74
N ARG A 36 -8.78 -6.69 5.22
CA ARG A 36 -8.07 -6.99 6.47
C ARG A 36 -6.59 -6.63 6.37
N TYR A 37 -5.95 -6.91 5.24
CA TYR A 37 -4.53 -6.61 5.03
C TYR A 37 -4.29 -5.11 4.98
N MET A 38 -5.15 -4.34 4.33
CA MET A 38 -5.05 -2.88 4.28
C MET A 38 -5.19 -2.24 5.67
N VAL A 39 -6.19 -2.65 6.46
CA VAL A 39 -6.35 -2.17 7.85
C VAL A 39 -5.20 -2.62 8.76
N PHE A 40 -4.66 -3.81 8.54
CA PHE A 40 -3.49 -4.29 9.28
C PHE A 40 -2.23 -3.50 8.90
N ALA A 41 -1.99 -3.32 7.61
CA ALA A 41 -0.79 -2.68 7.08
C ALA A 41 -0.74 -1.19 7.38
N SER A 42 -1.87 -0.48 7.37
CA SER A 42 -1.92 0.95 7.69
C SER A 42 -1.35 1.27 9.07
N GLN A 43 -1.47 0.35 10.04
CA GLN A 43 -0.89 0.51 11.38
C GLN A 43 0.64 0.57 11.39
N TYR A 44 1.30 0.14 10.31
CA TYR A 44 2.76 0.05 10.22
C TYR A 44 3.33 0.79 9.01
N ILE A 45 2.54 1.02 7.97
CA ILE A 45 2.92 1.72 6.74
C ILE A 45 2.10 3.03 6.69
N PRO A 46 2.70 4.18 7.08
CA PRO A 46 1.99 5.45 7.18
C PRO A 46 1.30 5.87 5.88
N ASP A 47 1.92 5.60 4.73
CA ASP A 47 1.38 5.92 3.41
C ASP A 47 0.00 5.29 3.17
N LEU A 48 -0.28 4.13 3.78
CA LEU A 48 -1.58 3.44 3.65
C LEU A 48 -2.68 4.02 4.57
N GLN A 49 -2.36 4.92 5.50
CA GLN A 49 -3.36 5.59 6.35
C GLN A 49 -4.35 6.43 5.55
N VAL A 50 -3.96 6.88 4.35
CA VAL A 50 -4.83 7.63 3.44
C VAL A 50 -6.11 6.88 3.06
N TYR A 51 -6.14 5.55 3.21
CA TYR A 51 -7.28 4.67 2.92
C TYR A 51 -8.16 4.36 4.12
N ILE A 52 -7.81 4.85 5.32
CA ILE A 52 -8.57 4.65 6.55
C ILE A 52 -9.42 5.90 6.82
N ASP A 53 -10.67 5.72 7.27
CA ASP A 53 -11.53 6.79 7.75
C ASP A 53 -11.39 7.01 9.27
N ASP A 54 -12.00 8.08 9.79
CA ASP A 54 -11.94 8.42 11.22
C ASP A 54 -12.53 7.34 12.14
N SER A 55 -13.33 6.41 11.58
CA SER A 55 -13.91 5.28 12.31
C SER A 55 -13.03 4.03 12.26
N GLY A 56 -11.87 4.07 11.59
CA GLY A 56 -10.95 2.96 11.45
C GLY A 56 -11.32 1.97 10.35
N TYR A 57 -12.26 2.31 9.47
CA TYR A 57 -12.68 1.49 8.34
C TYR A 57 -12.08 1.99 7.02
N LEU A 58 -12.19 1.16 5.97
CA LEU A 58 -11.68 1.54 4.65
C LEU A 58 -12.57 2.57 3.97
N ASN A 59 -12.01 3.75 3.70
CA ASN A 59 -12.68 4.81 2.95
C ASN A 59 -12.76 4.49 1.44
N ARG A 60 -13.59 5.21 0.68
CA ARG A 60 -13.91 4.88 -0.72
C ARG A 60 -12.83 5.25 -1.75
N LYS A 61 -11.62 5.67 -1.34
CA LYS A 61 -10.56 6.03 -2.28
C LYS A 61 -10.11 4.85 -3.12
N ARG A 62 -9.66 5.16 -4.35
CA ARG A 62 -8.96 4.20 -5.21
C ARG A 62 -7.51 4.08 -4.74
N ILE A 63 -6.91 2.94 -4.99
CA ILE A 63 -5.57 2.58 -4.52
C ILE A 63 -4.57 2.96 -5.61
N GLU A 64 -3.62 3.83 -5.29
CA GLU A 64 -2.55 4.22 -6.21
C GLU A 64 -1.60 3.04 -6.48
N SER A 65 -0.98 3.02 -7.67
CA SER A 65 -0.07 1.94 -8.06
C SER A 65 1.08 1.71 -7.08
N CYS A 66 1.69 2.79 -6.57
CA CYS A 66 2.76 2.68 -5.58
C CYS A 66 2.28 1.99 -4.28
N HIS A 67 1.02 2.21 -3.89
CA HIS A 67 0.42 1.62 -2.71
C HIS A 67 0.03 0.15 -2.90
N VAL A 68 -0.21 -0.30 -4.13
CA VAL A 68 -0.42 -1.73 -4.44
C VAL A 68 0.82 -2.56 -4.11
N GLU A 69 2.02 -2.03 -4.34
CA GLU A 69 3.28 -2.72 -4.03
C GLU A 69 3.44 -3.00 -2.53
N TYR A 70 3.01 -2.08 -1.66
CA TYR A 70 2.98 -2.32 -0.22
C TYR A 70 2.03 -3.47 0.15
N LEU A 71 0.86 -3.54 -0.49
CA LEU A 71 -0.11 -4.61 -0.25
C LEU A 71 0.39 -5.97 -0.76
N ARG A 72 1.14 -5.98 -1.87
CA ARG A 72 1.81 -7.18 -2.38
C ARG A 72 2.83 -7.69 -1.37
N GLU A 73 3.72 -6.82 -0.88
CA GLU A 73 4.68 -7.17 0.16
C GLU A 73 3.99 -7.72 1.42
N VAL A 74 2.94 -7.06 1.89
CA VAL A 74 2.19 -7.52 3.08
C VAL A 74 1.57 -8.89 2.86
N SER A 75 1.01 -9.14 1.68
CA SER A 75 0.45 -10.44 1.31
C SER A 75 1.51 -11.54 1.31
N ASP A 76 2.67 -11.26 0.72
CA ASP A 76 3.80 -12.19 0.67
C ASP A 76 4.34 -12.46 2.07
N LEU A 77 4.48 -11.43 2.91
CA LEU A 77 4.94 -11.60 4.29
C LEU A 77 3.95 -12.43 5.12
N LEU A 78 2.64 -12.18 5.00
CA LEU A 78 1.62 -12.91 5.76
C LEU A 78 1.40 -14.35 5.28
N SER A 79 1.79 -14.67 4.05
CA SER A 79 1.78 -16.06 3.55
C SER A 79 3.00 -16.87 3.99
N ASN A 80 4.13 -16.21 4.25
CA ASN A 80 5.40 -16.87 4.57
C ASN A 80 5.80 -16.81 6.06
N PHE A 81 5.25 -15.88 6.83
CA PHE A 81 5.67 -15.64 8.22
C PHE A 81 4.49 -15.51 9.18
N SER A 82 4.76 -15.77 10.46
CA SER A 82 3.80 -15.49 11.53
C SER A 82 3.51 -13.99 11.62
N LYS A 83 2.28 -13.65 12.04
CA LYS A 83 1.85 -12.26 12.20
C LYS A 83 2.83 -11.43 13.04
N GLU A 84 3.35 -11.98 14.13
CA GLU A 84 4.33 -11.30 14.98
C GLU A 84 5.64 -10.97 14.25
N ARG A 85 6.11 -11.88 13.39
CA ARG A 85 7.30 -11.64 12.58
C ARG A 85 7.04 -10.60 11.50
N VAL A 86 5.86 -10.62 10.87
CA VAL A 86 5.44 -9.60 9.91
C VAL A 86 5.41 -8.21 10.56
N ILE A 87 4.81 -8.08 11.75
CA ILE A 87 4.80 -6.81 12.50
C ILE A 87 6.24 -6.31 12.69
N LYS A 88 7.15 -7.16 13.19
CA LYS A 88 8.56 -6.77 13.40
C LYS A 88 9.24 -6.31 12.10
N ILE A 89 8.96 -6.96 10.96
CA ILE A 89 9.52 -6.58 9.66
C ILE A 89 8.97 -5.21 9.22
N LEU A 90 7.64 -5.05 9.21
CA LEU A 90 6.99 -3.84 8.75
C LEU A 90 7.36 -2.63 9.63
N THR A 91 7.31 -2.78 10.96
CA THR A 91 7.75 -1.73 11.88
C THR A 91 9.19 -1.31 11.58
N ARG A 92 10.15 -2.25 11.49
CA ARG A 92 11.55 -1.89 11.20
C ARG A 92 11.73 -1.19 9.85
N LYS A 93 11.02 -1.64 8.81
CA LYS A 93 11.15 -1.11 7.45
C LYS A 93 10.55 0.29 7.30
N TYR A 94 9.41 0.54 7.95
CA TYR A 94 8.61 1.75 7.75
C TYR A 94 8.66 2.75 8.93
N SER A 95 9.30 2.42 10.06
CA SER A 95 9.49 3.34 11.18
C SER A 95 10.42 4.54 10.89
N VAL A 96 11.19 4.55 9.79
CA VAL A 96 12.25 5.55 9.56
C VAL A 96 11.79 6.76 8.73
N ARG A 97 10.57 6.78 8.19
CA ARG A 97 10.07 7.89 7.35
C ARG A 97 9.33 9.01 8.09
N GLY A 98 9.32 9.00 9.43
CA GLY A 98 8.64 10.02 10.25
C GLY A 98 9.54 11.15 10.76
N SER A 99 10.73 11.36 10.19
CA SER A 99 11.70 12.34 10.70
C SER A 99 12.60 12.92 9.60
N GLU A 100 12.01 13.48 8.55
CA GLU A 100 12.69 14.43 7.66
C GLU A 100 11.74 15.58 7.30
#